data_AF-A0A7C6DC89-F1
#
_entry.id   AF-A0A7C6DC89-F1
#
_cell.length_a   1.000
_cell.length_b   1.000
_cell.length_c   1.000
_cell.angle_alpha   90.00
_cell.angle_beta   90.00
_cell.angle_gamma   90.00
#
_symmetry.space_group_name_H-M   'P 1'
#
loop_
_entity.id
_entity.type
_entity.pdbx_description
1 polymer ?
#
loop_
_entity_poly.entity_id
_entity_poly.type
_entity_poly.pdbx_seq_one_letter_code
_entity_poly.pdbx_strand_id
1 'polypeptide(L)'
;MRKKIASVLLTMLFFGAMVILSFSARVIHNRMIPNVTTFRLPYVKFEIPHYMQNGQLSFIEESYLPAIPKSLYEQGEVYYIDYQIINGEERTVARAATLIIGIENDEYYEVTDIGIQRVLFIKTSDKPLHDGIEVHIVD
;
A
#
# COMPACT_ATOMS: atom_id res chain seq x y z
N MET A 1 -49.11 22.98 -25.59
CA MET A 1 -48.94 22.66 -24.14
C MET A 1 -48.25 21.32 -23.88
N ARG A 2 -48.74 20.19 -24.42
CA ARG A 2 -48.17 18.83 -24.14
C ARG A 2 -46.65 18.68 -24.34
N LYS A 3 -46.08 19.23 -25.42
CA LYS A 3 -44.62 19.18 -25.67
C LYS A 3 -43.78 19.92 -24.62
N LYS A 4 -44.30 21.04 -24.07
CA LYS A 4 -43.64 21.82 -23.01
C LYS A 4 -43.68 21.08 -21.66
N ILE A 5 -44.75 20.35 -21.38
CA ILE A 5 -44.87 19.53 -20.17
C ILE A 5 -43.91 18.34 -20.25
N ALA A 6 -43.81 17.69 -21.42
CA ALA A 6 -42.86 16.61 -21.65
C ALA A 6 -41.40 17.06 -21.48
N SER A 7 -41.02 18.24 -21.98
CA SER A 7 -39.66 18.77 -21.80
C SER A 7 -39.34 19.08 -20.34
N VAL A 8 -40.31 19.61 -19.58
CA VAL A 8 -40.15 19.88 -18.14
C VAL A 8 -39.98 18.57 -17.36
N LEU A 9 -40.82 17.57 -17.63
CA LEU A 9 -40.71 16.25 -17.00
C LEU A 9 -39.36 15.56 -17.29
N LEU A 10 -38.91 15.61 -18.55
CA LEU A 10 -37.61 15.05 -18.92
C LEU A 10 -36.46 15.75 -18.20
N THR A 11 -36.54 17.07 -18.07
CA THR A 11 -35.51 17.87 -17.37
C THR A 11 -35.50 17.53 -15.87
N MET A 12 -36.67 17.43 -15.24
CA MET A 12 -36.80 16.97 -13.85
C MET A 12 -36.24 15.57 -13.64
N LEU A 13 -36.54 14.63 -14.54
CA LEU A 13 -36.02 13.27 -14.48
C LEU A 13 -34.49 13.24 -14.62
N PHE A 14 -33.95 14.01 -15.56
CA PHE A 14 -32.52 14.12 -15.79
C PHE A 14 -31.78 14.63 -14.55
N PHE A 15 -32.23 15.75 -13.97
CA PHE A 15 -31.60 16.27 -12.75
C PHE A 15 -31.81 15.35 -11.55
N GLY A 16 -32.99 14.71 -11.42
CA GLY A 16 -33.23 13.70 -10.40
C GLY A 16 -32.25 12.52 -10.50
N ALA A 17 -32.03 12.02 -11.71
CA ALA A 17 -31.06 10.96 -11.97
C ALA A 17 -29.63 11.39 -11.63
N MET A 18 -29.23 12.62 -11.99
CA MET A 18 -27.91 13.17 -11.66
C MET A 18 -27.66 13.26 -10.15
N VAL A 19 -28.68 13.65 -9.38
CA VAL A 19 -28.59 13.70 -7.90
C VAL A 19 -28.41 12.29 -7.34
N ILE A 20 -29.21 11.32 -7.80
CA ILE A 20 -29.10 9.91 -7.37
C ILE A 20 -27.73 9.34 -7.70
N LEU A 21 -27.21 9.59 -8.90
CA LEU A 21 -25.88 9.17 -9.33
C LEU A 21 -24.78 9.78 -8.45
N SER A 22 -24.91 11.05 -8.08
CA SER A 22 -23.93 11.74 -7.25
C SER A 22 -23.82 11.11 -5.86
N PHE A 23 -24.96 10.82 -5.21
CA PHE A 23 -24.96 10.14 -3.91
C PHE A 23 -24.50 8.68 -4.03
N SER A 24 -24.93 7.98 -5.08
CA SER A 24 -24.54 6.59 -5.32
C SER A 24 -23.04 6.44 -5.56
N ALA A 25 -22.44 7.35 -6.33
CA ALA A 25 -21.01 7.35 -6.61
C ALA A 25 -20.17 7.37 -5.33
N ARG A 26 -20.56 8.21 -4.34
CA ARG A 26 -19.87 8.27 -3.04
C ARG A 26 -19.98 6.96 -2.26
N VAL A 27 -21.17 6.38 -2.22
CA VAL A 27 -21.40 5.10 -1.51
C VAL A 27 -20.62 3.97 -2.16
N ILE A 28 -20.64 3.89 -3.49
CA ILE A 28 -19.90 2.88 -4.25
C ILE A 28 -18.41 3.06 -4.05
N HIS A 29 -17.90 4.30 -4.18
CA HIS A 29 -16.49 4.61 -3.97
C HIS A 29 -16.01 4.17 -2.58
N ASN A 30 -16.70 4.56 -1.50
CA ASN A 30 -16.31 4.19 -0.14
C ASN A 30 -16.32 2.66 0.08
N ARG A 31 -17.21 1.92 -0.58
CA ARG A 31 -17.23 0.45 -0.49
C ARG A 31 -16.09 -0.22 -1.25
N MET A 32 -15.54 0.44 -2.27
CA MET A 32 -14.43 -0.08 -3.06
C MET A 32 -13.08 0.12 -2.37
N ILE A 33 -12.98 1.02 -1.39
CA ILE A 33 -11.74 1.24 -0.62
C ILE A 33 -11.37 -0.08 0.10
N PRO A 34 -10.16 -0.63 -0.15
CA PRO A 34 -9.67 -1.83 0.52
C PRO A 34 -9.43 -1.60 2.01
N ASN A 35 -9.68 -2.63 2.81
CA ASN A 35 -9.22 -2.71 4.19
C ASN A 35 -7.90 -3.47 4.21
N VAL A 36 -6.89 -2.88 4.85
CA VAL A 36 -5.53 -3.41 4.88
C VAL A 36 -5.01 -3.52 6.30
N THR A 37 -4.29 -4.60 6.58
CA THR A 37 -3.50 -4.70 7.81
C THR A 37 -2.07 -4.25 7.53
N THR A 38 -1.41 -3.65 8.51
CA THR A 38 -0.08 -3.07 8.32
C THR A 38 0.93 -3.59 9.33
N PHE A 39 2.22 -3.43 9.02
CA PHE A 39 3.32 -3.75 9.92
C PHE A 39 4.50 -2.82 9.67
N ARG A 40 5.40 -2.73 10.66
CA ARG A 40 6.72 -2.12 10.49
C ARG A 40 7.73 -3.21 10.20
N LEU A 41 8.74 -2.91 9.39
CA LEU A 41 9.80 -3.88 9.11
C LEU A 41 10.43 -4.36 10.42
N PRO A 42 10.41 -5.68 10.71
CA PRO A 42 11.11 -6.22 11.85
C PRO A 42 12.61 -6.06 11.66
N TYR A 43 13.32 -5.94 12.78
CA TYR A 43 14.78 -6.06 12.79
C TYR A 43 15.12 -7.54 12.99
N VAL A 44 15.65 -8.16 11.94
CA VAL A 44 15.98 -9.58 11.92
C VAL A 44 17.48 -9.76 11.87
N LYS A 45 17.96 -10.83 12.47
CA LYS A 45 19.36 -11.19 12.49
C LYS A 45 19.80 -11.73 11.13
N PHE A 46 20.89 -11.17 10.61
CA PHE A 46 21.55 -11.64 9.41
C PHE A 46 23.01 -11.98 9.69
N GLU A 47 23.50 -12.95 8.92
CA GLU A 47 24.86 -13.44 8.96
C GLU A 47 25.71 -12.70 7.92
N ILE A 48 26.64 -11.85 8.37
CA ILE A 48 27.50 -11.06 7.47
C ILE A 48 28.86 -11.76 7.32
N PRO A 49 29.25 -12.19 6.11
CA PRO A 49 30.55 -12.81 5.90
C PRO A 49 31.66 -11.75 5.97
N HIS A 50 32.58 -11.90 6.93
CA HIS A 50 33.76 -11.05 7.02
C HIS A 50 34.97 -11.73 6.35
N TYR A 51 35.57 -11.05 5.37
CA TYR A 51 36.79 -11.52 4.71
C TYR A 51 38.02 -11.05 5.48
N MET A 52 38.83 -11.98 5.98
CA MET A 52 40.12 -11.65 6.57
C MET A 52 41.11 -11.22 5.49
N GLN A 53 42.15 -10.46 5.90
CA GLN A 53 43.22 -10.00 4.99
C GLN A 53 43.97 -11.15 4.29
N ASN A 54 43.92 -12.36 4.83
CA ASN A 54 44.50 -13.57 4.24
C ASN A 54 43.56 -14.27 3.22
N GLY A 55 42.41 -13.68 2.90
CA GLY A 55 41.41 -14.25 1.99
C GLY A 55 40.57 -15.38 2.59
N GLN A 56 40.79 -15.76 3.85
CA GLN A 56 39.89 -16.69 4.55
C GLN A 56 38.62 -15.96 4.99
N LEU A 57 37.48 -16.61 4.76
CA LEU A 57 36.20 -16.18 5.31
C LEU A 57 36.21 -16.53 6.81
N SER A 58 36.08 -15.54 7.67
CA SER A 58 36.16 -15.74 9.11
C SER A 58 35.10 -14.92 9.81
N PHE A 59 34.42 -15.59 10.74
CA PHE A 59 33.32 -15.13 11.58
C PHE A 59 32.14 -14.51 10.81
N ILE A 60 30.99 -15.06 11.11
CA ILE A 60 29.70 -14.50 10.80
C ILE A 60 29.47 -13.39 11.82
N GLU A 61 29.52 -12.13 11.41
CA GLU A 61 29.04 -11.04 12.26
C GLU A 61 27.52 -11.02 12.20
N GLU A 62 26.88 -11.04 13.36
CA GLU A 62 25.42 -11.05 13.46
C GLU A 62 24.92 -9.62 13.64
N SER A 63 24.22 -9.10 12.64
CA SER A 63 23.61 -7.78 12.70
C SER A 63 22.09 -7.87 12.62
N TYR A 64 21.41 -7.06 13.45
CA TYR A 64 19.96 -6.89 13.39
C TYR A 64 19.64 -5.76 12.41
N LEU A 65 19.08 -6.11 11.26
CA LEU A 65 18.81 -5.18 10.16
C LEU A 65 17.32 -5.19 9.80
N PRO A 66 16.77 -4.07 9.32
CA PRO A 66 15.37 -3.99 8.92
C PRO A 66 15.12 -4.92 7.74
N ALA A 67 14.09 -5.75 7.86
CA ALA A 67 13.89 -6.87 6.96
C ALA A 67 12.45 -7.00 6.50
N ILE A 68 12.25 -7.51 5.29
CA ILE A 68 10.95 -7.87 4.74
C ILE A 68 10.83 -9.40 4.62
N PRO A 69 9.69 -10.00 5.00
CA PRO A 69 9.48 -11.44 4.80
C PRO A 69 9.56 -11.80 3.31
N LYS A 70 10.30 -12.87 2.98
CA LYS A 70 10.39 -13.40 1.61
C LYS A 70 9.03 -13.71 1.03
N SER A 71 8.15 -14.30 1.84
CA SER A 71 6.78 -14.64 1.45
C SER A 71 5.96 -13.45 0.97
N LEU A 72 6.26 -12.23 1.46
CA LEU A 72 5.58 -11.01 1.04
C LEU A 72 6.22 -10.42 -0.21
N TYR A 73 7.56 -10.41 -0.28
CA TYR A 73 8.30 -9.87 -1.43
C TYR A 73 8.10 -10.72 -2.69
N GLU A 74 8.13 -12.05 -2.55
CA GLU A 74 8.01 -13.00 -3.67
C GLU A 74 6.60 -13.09 -4.25
N GLN A 75 5.58 -12.62 -3.53
CA GLN A 75 4.23 -12.43 -4.06
C GLN A 75 4.16 -11.30 -5.11
N GLY A 76 5.22 -10.52 -5.26
CA GLY A 76 5.40 -9.53 -6.31
C GLY A 76 5.37 -8.10 -5.79
N GLU A 77 4.17 -7.57 -5.55
CA GLU A 77 4.00 -6.16 -5.25
C GLU A 77 3.91 -5.89 -3.75
N VAL A 78 4.96 -5.25 -3.21
CA VAL A 78 4.98 -4.75 -1.83
C VAL A 78 4.43 -3.33 -1.83
N TYR A 79 3.54 -3.03 -0.88
CA TYR A 79 2.95 -1.72 -0.72
C TYR A 79 3.27 -1.12 0.64
N TYR A 80 3.37 0.21 0.70
CA TYR A 80 3.46 0.96 1.94
C TYR A 80 2.40 2.06 2.03
N ILE A 81 2.17 2.54 3.24
CA ILE A 81 1.21 3.60 3.55
C ILE A 81 1.85 4.97 3.38
N ASP A 82 1.17 5.82 2.61
CA ASP A 82 1.44 7.24 2.46
C ASP A 82 0.21 8.05 2.90
N TYR A 83 0.45 9.20 3.53
CA TYR A 83 -0.61 10.09 4.02
C TYR A 83 -0.65 11.32 3.13
N GLN A 84 -1.77 11.53 2.44
CA GLN A 84 -1.93 12.61 1.46
C GLN A 84 -3.15 13.46 1.78
N ILE A 85 -3.10 14.75 1.42
CA ILE A 85 -4.26 15.64 1.49
C ILE A 85 -4.91 15.66 0.11
N ILE A 86 -6.10 15.07 0.00
CA ILE A 86 -6.87 15.01 -1.25
C ILE A 86 -8.20 15.73 -1.01
N ASN A 87 -8.49 16.76 -1.81
CA ASN A 87 -9.69 17.59 -1.69
C ASN A 87 -9.91 18.20 -0.29
N GLY A 88 -8.82 18.49 0.44
CA GLY A 88 -8.86 19.06 1.79
C GLY A 88 -9.11 18.06 2.91
N GLU A 89 -9.17 16.77 2.61
CA GLU A 89 -9.29 15.69 3.60
C GLU A 89 -7.99 14.86 3.62
N GLU A 90 -7.55 14.44 4.80
CA GLU A 90 -6.44 13.51 4.95
C GLU A 90 -6.90 12.11 4.51
N ARG A 91 -6.15 11.52 3.57
CA ARG A 91 -6.41 10.21 2.98
C ARG A 91 -5.19 9.34 3.12
N THR A 92 -5.44 8.09 3.44
CA THR A 92 -4.42 7.04 3.50
C THR A 92 -4.37 6.34 2.15
N VAL A 93 -3.19 6.30 1.55
CA VAL A 93 -2.98 5.81 0.19
C VAL A 93 -1.93 4.70 0.21
N ALA A 94 -2.16 3.63 -0.53
CA ALA A 94 -1.17 2.59 -0.76
C ALA A 94 -0.24 2.99 -1.91
N ARG A 95 1.07 2.89 -1.67
CA ARG A 95 2.12 3.17 -2.65
C ARG A 95 2.93 1.93 -2.94
N ALA A 96 3.19 1.67 -4.21
CA ALA A 96 4.07 0.57 -4.61
C ALA A 96 5.50 0.85 -4.12
N ALA A 97 6.08 -0.10 -3.39
CA ALA A 97 7.43 -0.02 -2.87
C ALA A 97 8.41 -0.64 -3.87
N THR A 98 9.42 0.11 -4.27
CA THR A 98 10.61 -0.45 -4.93
C THR A 98 11.68 -0.65 -3.87
N LEU A 99 11.84 -1.89 -3.40
CA LEU A 99 12.80 -2.18 -2.33
C LEU A 99 14.19 -2.45 -2.91
N ILE A 100 15.21 -1.85 -2.32
CA ILE A 100 16.61 -2.23 -2.55
C ILE A 100 16.97 -3.29 -1.51
N ILE A 101 17.13 -4.52 -1.99
CA ILE A 101 17.42 -5.67 -1.15
C ILE A 101 18.94 -5.85 -0.97
N GLY A 102 19.34 -6.12 0.28
CA GLY A 102 20.72 -6.44 0.64
C GLY A 102 20.93 -7.94 0.81
N ILE A 103 21.43 -8.33 1.98
CA ILE A 103 21.64 -9.75 2.31
C ILE A 103 20.32 -10.47 2.61
N GLU A 104 20.34 -11.80 2.54
CA GLU A 104 19.18 -12.65 2.81
C GLU A 104 19.48 -13.67 3.91
N ASN A 105 18.44 -14.12 4.61
CA ASN A 105 18.48 -15.32 5.43
C ASN A 105 17.36 -16.28 4.96
N ASP A 106 17.06 -17.33 5.73
CA ASP A 106 16.07 -18.33 5.30
C ASP A 106 14.66 -17.74 5.07
N GLU A 107 14.25 -16.75 5.86
CA GLU A 107 12.86 -16.25 5.89
C GLU A 107 12.70 -14.78 5.43
N TYR A 108 13.78 -14.01 5.37
CA TYR A 108 13.75 -12.57 5.16
C TYR A 108 14.81 -12.07 4.17
N TYR A 109 14.49 -10.94 3.55
CA TYR A 109 15.40 -10.09 2.79
C TYR A 109 15.70 -8.82 3.59
N GLU A 110 16.97 -8.40 3.66
CA GLU A 110 17.34 -7.08 4.21
C GLU A 110 16.83 -5.95 3.32
N VAL A 111 16.24 -4.91 3.91
CA VAL A 111 15.84 -3.69 3.22
C VAL A 111 16.86 -2.58 3.48
N THR A 112 17.68 -2.26 2.48
CA THR A 112 18.78 -1.29 2.62
C THR A 112 18.36 0.17 2.44
N ASP A 113 17.20 0.42 1.83
CA ASP A 113 16.72 1.77 1.57
C ASP A 113 16.23 2.46 2.86
N ILE A 114 17.03 3.41 3.34
CA ILE A 114 16.80 4.16 4.59
C ILE A 114 15.49 4.96 4.54
N GLY A 115 15.08 5.44 3.35
CA GLY A 115 13.89 6.28 3.21
C GLY A 115 12.59 5.55 3.54
N ILE A 116 12.53 4.26 3.22
CA ILE A 116 11.32 3.44 3.36
C ILE A 116 11.32 2.58 4.62
N GLN A 117 12.40 2.50 5.38
CA GLN A 117 12.45 1.69 6.59
C GLN A 117 11.48 2.15 7.69
N ARG A 118 11.05 3.42 7.66
CA ARG A 118 10.22 4.03 8.70
C ARG A 118 8.72 4.03 8.39
N VAL A 119 8.32 3.64 7.17
CA VAL A 119 6.91 3.61 6.77
C VAL A 119 6.21 2.36 7.28
N LEU A 120 4.87 2.35 7.19
CA LEU A 120 4.06 1.17 7.44
C LEU A 120 3.89 0.40 6.15
N PHE A 121 4.22 -0.88 6.15
CA PHE A 121 4.03 -1.78 5.01
C PHE A 121 2.69 -2.49 5.11
N ILE A 122 2.06 -2.77 3.98
CA ILE A 122 0.82 -3.53 3.92
C ILE A 122 1.14 -5.02 4.00
N LYS A 123 0.50 -5.72 4.94
CA LYS A 123 0.65 -7.16 5.15
C LYS A 123 -0.40 -7.96 4.40
N THR A 124 -1.66 -7.55 4.52
CA THR A 124 -2.79 -8.18 3.83
C THR A 124 -3.80 -7.13 3.39
N SER A 125 -4.58 -7.47 2.37
CA SER A 125 -5.68 -6.65 1.86
C SER A 125 -6.90 -7.51 1.55
N ASP A 126 -8.10 -7.00 1.81
CA ASP A 126 -9.37 -7.65 1.46
C ASP A 126 -9.74 -7.51 -0.02
N LYS A 127 -9.05 -6.61 -0.75
CA LYS A 127 -9.28 -6.31 -2.18
C LYS A 127 -7.94 -6.13 -2.91
N PRO A 128 -7.91 -6.25 -4.25
CA PRO A 128 -6.71 -5.96 -5.03
C PRO A 128 -6.20 -4.54 -4.80
N LEU A 129 -4.88 -4.37 -4.80
CA LEU A 129 -4.20 -3.09 -4.66
C LEU A 129 -3.59 -2.67 -5.99
N HIS A 130 -3.42 -1.35 -6.15
CA HIS A 130 -2.61 -0.74 -7.20
C HIS A 130 -1.98 0.55 -6.64
N ASP A 131 -0.91 1.05 -7.25
CA ASP A 131 -0.31 2.30 -6.79
C ASP A 131 -1.32 3.45 -6.77
N GLY A 132 -1.35 4.19 -5.67
CA GLY A 132 -2.22 5.35 -5.49
C GLY A 132 -3.65 5.02 -5.05
N ILE A 133 -4.00 3.76 -4.76
CA ILE A 133 -5.33 3.42 -4.25
C ILE A 133 -5.50 3.90 -2.80
N GLU A 134 -6.64 4.52 -2.49
CA GLU A 134 -7.01 4.81 -1.10
C GLU A 134 -7.25 3.51 -0.33
N VAL A 135 -6.87 3.48 0.94
CA VAL A 135 -7.03 2.30 1.81
C VAL A 135 -7.51 2.68 3.21
N HIS A 136 -8.18 1.75 3.87
CA HIS A 136 -8.51 1.84 5.29
C HIS A 136 -7.59 0.89 6.07
N ILE A 137 -6.88 1.42 7.06
CA ILE A 137 -6.08 0.59 7.96
C ILE A 137 -7.01 -0.04 8.98
N VAL A 138 -6.97 -1.37 9.06
CA VAL A 138 -7.66 -2.17 10.07
C VAL A 138 -6.60 -2.93 10.88
N ASP A 139 -6.78 -2.98 12.19
CA ASP A 139 -5.88 -3.66 13.13
C ASP A 139 -5.99 -5.19 13.04
#